data_AF-A0A1Z5T717-F1
#
_entry.id   AF-A0A1Z5T717-F1
#
_cell.length_a   1.000
_cell.length_b   1.000
_cell.length_c   1.000
_cell.angle_alpha   90.00
_cell.angle_beta   90.00
_cell.angle_gamma   90.00
#
_symmetry.space_group_name_H-M   'P 1'
#
loop_
_entity.id
_entity.type
_entity.pdbx_description
1 polymer ?
#
loop_
_entity_poly.entity_id
_entity_poly.type
_entity_poly.pdbx_seq_one_letter_code
_entity_poly.pdbx_strand_id
1 'polypeptide(L)'
;MSETEKVEVSADGQKETEHSSVFAAPTSGPAEEYTIVHTGKPKASPRNHTAPLAKNSKKTKRLLKQQQKRQQKAASKVRNFLELPAELLQEILGYLRPTDIIRLSQLNHATKDFIQEQEGAIAKDIIHRRYWVLRRCLPLPVYFEQVDQASKAALLNPSWQEKTAINRKPYQHIKTIDPENVCSCPSCLLAWNNLNVVLDLAHFQWNLNHREPIPMIARGTNPDWNIELTDQHARIVQKAMDSPLAYAALLQTHLNTITGTLLRQTRPAGMAQKQPLHRHNKRAVPLPAKTVHPNLLYYLTEHDAMQEDDAFLEREGKPSYEFPFHRDNYYNLLAYVPNRKWNKEEQRWVYYAQGFHERDLGWIRERFAPDLASTAPPTGGEDAVSAPFVARFAGNLKT
;
A
#
# COMPACT_ATOMS: atom_id res chain seq x y z
N MET A 1 -43.45 48.32 -14.25
CA MET A 1 -43.31 48.69 -15.67
C MET A 1 -42.55 47.56 -16.35
N SER A 2 -43.27 46.87 -17.25
CA SER A 2 -42.83 45.85 -18.24
C SER A 2 -42.02 44.67 -17.68
N GLU A 3 -42.55 43.48 -17.37
CA GLU A 3 -43.58 42.65 -18.05
C GLU A 3 -43.23 42.28 -19.51
N THR A 4 -42.88 40.99 -19.69
CA THR A 4 -43.17 40.02 -20.79
C THR A 4 -42.35 38.77 -20.42
N GLU A 5 -42.85 37.60 -20.01
CA GLU A 5 -44.00 36.76 -20.37
C GLU A 5 -44.10 36.38 -21.85
N LYS A 6 -43.79 35.11 -22.16
CA LYS A 6 -44.55 34.14 -22.99
C LYS A 6 -43.73 32.84 -23.08
N VAL A 7 -44.17 31.73 -22.47
CA VAL A 7 -45.29 30.82 -22.79
C VAL A 7 -44.90 29.73 -23.81
N GLU A 8 -45.09 28.51 -23.31
CA GLU A 8 -45.12 27.16 -23.89
C GLU A 8 -45.64 27.02 -25.33
N VAL A 9 -45.17 25.98 -26.04
CA VAL A 9 -46.06 24.99 -26.67
C VAL A 9 -45.39 23.60 -26.67
N SER A 10 -46.12 22.66 -26.06
CA SER A 10 -46.00 21.20 -26.17
C SER A 10 -46.84 20.69 -27.35
N ALA A 11 -46.43 19.60 -28.03
CA ALA A 11 -47.28 18.59 -28.69
C ALA A 11 -46.36 17.62 -29.47
N ASP A 12 -46.24 16.35 -29.08
CA ASP A 12 -47.16 15.23 -29.32
C ASP A 12 -47.16 14.65 -30.75
N GLY A 13 -47.13 13.31 -30.80
CA GLY A 13 -47.52 12.50 -31.97
C GLY A 13 -46.38 11.64 -32.54
N GLN A 14 -46.10 10.45 -32.00
CA GLN A 14 -46.77 9.15 -32.21
C GLN A 14 -46.17 8.29 -33.34
N LYS A 15 -45.80 7.05 -32.95
CA LYS A 15 -45.89 5.74 -33.64
C LYS A 15 -45.18 5.62 -35.01
N GLU A 16 -44.32 4.63 -35.21
CA GLU A 16 -44.75 3.25 -35.47
C GLU A 16 -43.79 2.18 -34.92
N THR A 17 -44.43 1.15 -34.37
CA THR A 17 -43.93 -0.20 -34.11
C THR A 17 -43.80 -1.00 -35.40
N GLU A 18 -42.69 -1.70 -35.63
CA GLU A 18 -42.74 -2.97 -36.35
C GLU A 18 -41.82 -4.02 -35.72
N HIS A 19 -42.42 -5.19 -35.50
CA HIS A 19 -41.85 -6.42 -35.03
C HIS A 19 -40.82 -6.97 -36.02
N SER A 20 -39.75 -7.62 -35.54
CA SER A 20 -39.44 -8.96 -36.04
C SER A 20 -38.61 -9.78 -35.08
N SER A 21 -39.06 -11.03 -34.98
CA SER A 21 -38.72 -12.09 -34.07
C SER A 21 -37.57 -12.96 -34.59
N VAL A 22 -36.74 -13.44 -33.64
CA VAL A 22 -36.20 -14.81 -33.51
C VAL A 22 -35.27 -15.32 -34.63
N PHE A 23 -34.04 -15.69 -34.28
CA PHE A 23 -33.59 -17.10 -34.24
C PHE A 23 -32.13 -17.19 -33.76
N ALA A 24 -31.96 -17.91 -32.65
CA ALA A 24 -30.69 -18.37 -32.14
C ALA A 24 -30.15 -19.52 -33.00
N ALA A 25 -28.86 -19.49 -33.34
CA ALA A 25 -28.20 -20.56 -34.08
C ALA A 25 -27.81 -21.71 -33.11
N PRO A 26 -28.11 -22.98 -33.45
CA PRO A 26 -27.96 -24.10 -32.56
C PRO A 26 -26.54 -24.70 -32.55
N THR A 27 -26.20 -25.21 -31.38
CA THR A 27 -25.14 -26.16 -31.06
C THR A 27 -25.26 -27.45 -31.88
N SER A 28 -24.22 -27.82 -32.62
CA SER A 28 -24.14 -29.11 -33.34
C SER A 28 -23.59 -30.21 -32.41
N GLY A 29 -24.49 -31.02 -31.86
CA GLY A 29 -24.25 -32.38 -31.37
C GLY A 29 -24.59 -33.43 -32.45
N PRO A 30 -24.38 -34.72 -32.17
CA PRO A 30 -23.81 -35.69 -33.11
C PRO A 30 -24.81 -36.23 -34.14
N ALA A 31 -24.34 -36.48 -35.36
CA ALA A 31 -25.11 -37.12 -36.41
C ALA A 31 -24.97 -38.64 -36.33
N GLU A 32 -26.12 -39.29 -36.25
CA GLU A 32 -26.30 -40.73 -36.25
C GLU A 32 -25.87 -41.38 -37.58
N GLU A 33 -25.38 -42.59 -37.38
CA GLU A 33 -24.87 -43.57 -38.31
C GLU A 33 -26.01 -44.21 -39.12
N TYR A 34 -25.99 -44.04 -40.44
CA TYR A 34 -26.79 -44.88 -41.35
C TYR A 34 -25.85 -45.76 -42.16
N THR A 35 -25.98 -47.06 -41.93
CA THR A 35 -25.24 -48.14 -42.55
C THR A 35 -25.84 -48.45 -43.93
N ILE A 36 -25.08 -48.17 -44.99
CA ILE A 36 -25.31 -48.79 -46.30
C ILE A 36 -24.42 -50.02 -46.40
N VAL A 37 -25.06 -51.19 -46.34
CA VAL A 37 -24.44 -52.49 -46.58
C VAL A 37 -24.19 -52.63 -48.09
N HIS A 38 -22.93 -52.57 -48.50
CA HIS A 38 -22.49 -53.15 -49.77
C HIS A 38 -21.45 -54.24 -49.52
N THR A 39 -21.86 -55.46 -49.86
CA THR A 39 -21.12 -56.71 -49.90
C THR A 39 -20.03 -56.66 -50.97
N GLY A 40 -18.76 -56.83 -50.57
CA GLY A 40 -17.67 -57.04 -51.53
C GLY A 40 -16.27 -56.92 -50.93
N LYS A 41 -15.50 -58.00 -51.01
CA LYS A 41 -14.07 -58.08 -50.67
C LYS A 41 -13.22 -57.07 -51.48
N PRO A 42 -12.03 -56.70 -50.98
CA PRO A 42 -11.39 -55.42 -51.21
C PRO A 42 -10.67 -55.37 -52.56
N LYS A 43 -10.85 -54.29 -53.31
CA LYS A 43 -9.92 -53.88 -54.36
C LYS A 43 -9.25 -52.59 -53.90
N ALA A 44 -7.93 -52.62 -53.87
CA ALA A 44 -7.05 -51.59 -53.34
C ALA A 44 -7.51 -50.16 -53.69
N SER A 45 -7.72 -49.34 -52.66
CA SER A 45 -7.79 -47.88 -52.84
C SER A 45 -6.37 -47.37 -53.10
N PRO A 46 -6.13 -46.62 -54.19
CA PRO A 46 -4.85 -45.95 -54.37
C PRO A 46 -4.68 -44.91 -53.26
N ARG A 47 -3.52 -44.92 -52.61
CA ARG A 47 -3.14 -43.96 -51.58
C ARG A 47 -3.38 -42.52 -52.09
N ASN A 48 -4.31 -41.80 -51.47
CA ASN A 48 -4.47 -40.37 -51.67
C ASN A 48 -3.32 -39.64 -50.95
N HIS A 49 -2.15 -39.58 -51.60
CA HIS A 49 -1.08 -38.64 -51.26
C HIS A 49 -1.38 -37.27 -51.88
N THR A 50 -2.52 -36.67 -51.56
CA THR A 50 -2.76 -35.27 -51.94
C THR A 50 -2.14 -34.38 -50.88
N ALA A 51 -0.81 -34.23 -50.95
CA ALA A 51 -0.17 -33.07 -50.33
C ALA A 51 -0.88 -31.82 -50.86
N PRO A 52 -1.25 -30.84 -50.01
CA PRO A 52 -1.99 -29.67 -50.45
C PRO A 52 -1.20 -28.96 -51.55
N LEU A 53 -1.75 -28.98 -52.77
CA LEU A 53 -1.15 -28.35 -53.94
C LEU A 53 -0.92 -26.87 -53.64
N ALA A 54 0.35 -26.44 -53.67
CA ALA A 54 0.71 -25.03 -53.54
C ALA A 54 0.07 -24.24 -54.68
N LYS A 55 -1.07 -23.58 -54.40
CA LYS A 55 -1.79 -22.76 -55.37
C LYS A 55 -0.95 -21.53 -55.72
N ASN A 56 -0.08 -21.68 -56.71
CA ASN A 56 0.85 -20.67 -57.22
C ASN A 56 0.21 -19.71 -58.24
N SER A 57 -1.10 -19.46 -58.14
CA SER A 57 -1.76 -18.52 -59.05
C SER A 57 -1.34 -17.07 -58.76
N LYS A 58 -1.27 -16.22 -59.79
CA LYS A 58 -1.04 -14.78 -59.60
C LYS A 58 -2.07 -14.13 -58.67
N LYS A 59 -3.31 -14.66 -58.65
CA LYS A 59 -4.42 -14.18 -57.80
C LYS A 59 -4.20 -14.52 -56.33
N THR A 60 -3.74 -15.74 -56.02
CA THR A 60 -3.39 -16.18 -54.66
C THR A 60 -2.14 -15.46 -54.13
N LYS A 61 -1.12 -15.22 -54.97
CA LYS A 61 0.04 -14.39 -54.60
C LYS A 61 -0.36 -12.93 -54.32
N ARG A 62 -1.30 -12.35 -55.09
CA ARG A 62 -1.83 -11.00 -54.81
C ARG A 62 -2.61 -10.95 -53.50
N LEU A 63 -3.47 -11.94 -53.24
CA LEU A 63 -4.23 -12.05 -51.99
C LEU A 63 -3.31 -12.23 -50.78
N LEU A 64 -2.32 -13.12 -50.84
CA LEU A 64 -1.30 -13.28 -49.80
C LEU A 64 -0.50 -11.99 -49.57
N LYS A 65 -0.08 -11.30 -50.64
CA LYS A 65 0.66 -10.03 -50.53
C LYS A 65 -0.23 -8.89 -49.98
N GLN A 66 -1.53 -8.91 -50.27
CA GLN A 66 -2.50 -7.97 -49.72
C GLN A 66 -2.82 -8.27 -48.25
N GLN A 67 -2.91 -9.55 -47.88
CA GLN A 67 -3.10 -10.01 -46.51
C GLN A 67 -1.84 -9.75 -45.66
N GLN A 68 -0.63 -9.98 -46.20
CA GLN A 68 0.64 -9.57 -45.59
C GLN A 68 0.75 -8.05 -45.45
N LYS A 69 0.34 -7.26 -46.46
CA LYS A 69 0.28 -5.79 -46.33
C LYS A 69 -0.75 -5.33 -45.30
N ARG A 70 -1.88 -6.01 -45.17
CA ARG A 70 -2.89 -5.74 -44.14
C ARG A 70 -2.38 -6.12 -42.75
N GLN A 71 -1.70 -7.25 -42.62
CA GLN A 71 -1.05 -7.69 -41.37
C GLN A 71 0.14 -6.79 -40.99
N GLN A 72 0.94 -6.32 -41.94
CA GLN A 72 2.00 -5.32 -41.70
C GLN A 72 1.46 -3.93 -41.34
N LYS A 73 0.27 -3.57 -41.84
CA LYS A 73 -0.45 -2.35 -41.42
C LYS A 73 -1.16 -2.52 -40.08
N ALA A 74 -1.53 -3.75 -39.72
CA ALA A 74 -2.17 -4.10 -38.45
C ALA A 74 -1.16 -4.43 -37.34
N ALA A 75 0.10 -4.72 -37.68
CA ALA A 75 1.20 -4.78 -36.72
C ALA A 75 1.33 -3.38 -36.08
N SER A 76 1.05 -3.33 -34.79
CA SER A 76 0.75 -2.14 -34.01
C SER A 76 1.74 -1.00 -34.29
N LYS A 77 1.25 0.09 -34.89
CA LYS A 77 2.04 1.29 -35.14
C LYS A 77 2.13 2.14 -33.87
N VAL A 78 2.54 1.54 -32.75
CA VAL A 78 2.83 2.24 -31.50
C VAL A 78 4.11 3.05 -31.73
N ARG A 79 3.99 4.37 -31.72
CA ARG A 79 5.09 5.31 -31.94
C ARG A 79 5.68 5.85 -30.65
N ASN A 80 4.88 5.87 -29.59
CA ASN A 80 5.30 6.36 -28.28
C ASN A 80 4.73 5.47 -27.16
N PHE A 81 5.30 5.58 -25.97
CA PHE A 81 4.91 4.78 -24.81
C PHE A 81 3.42 4.93 -24.48
N LEU A 82 2.88 6.16 -24.49
CA LEU A 82 1.49 6.47 -24.15
C LEU A 82 0.45 5.96 -25.16
N GLU A 83 0.87 5.53 -26.35
CA GLU A 83 0.00 4.87 -27.34
C GLU A 83 -0.25 3.38 -27.03
N LEU A 84 0.40 2.84 -26.00
CA LEU A 84 0.12 1.50 -25.50
C LEU A 84 -1.27 1.45 -24.85
N PRO A 85 -1.99 0.31 -24.94
CA PRO A 85 -3.20 0.07 -24.16
C PRO A 85 -2.96 0.32 -22.67
N ALA A 86 -3.95 0.91 -21.99
CA ALA A 86 -3.87 1.29 -20.57
C ALA A 86 -3.43 0.11 -19.68
N GLU A 87 -3.89 -1.11 -19.97
CA GLU A 87 -3.50 -2.33 -19.24
C GLU A 87 -1.99 -2.61 -19.31
N LEU A 88 -1.40 -2.44 -20.50
CA LEU A 88 0.05 -2.65 -20.68
C LEU A 88 0.86 -1.53 -20.02
N LEU A 89 0.36 -0.29 -20.08
CA LEU A 89 0.96 0.84 -19.37
C LEU A 89 0.95 0.60 -17.86
N GLN A 90 -0.20 0.24 -17.30
CA GLN A 90 -0.34 -0.06 -15.88
C GLN A 90 0.60 -1.21 -15.49
N GLU A 91 0.62 -2.31 -16.23
CA GLU A 91 1.49 -3.45 -15.94
C GLU A 91 2.97 -3.03 -15.93
N ILE A 92 3.43 -2.29 -16.95
CA ILE A 92 4.82 -1.81 -17.03
C ILE A 92 5.14 -0.91 -15.83
N LEU A 93 4.26 0.05 -15.51
CA LEU A 93 4.43 0.94 -14.37
C LEU A 93 4.42 0.17 -13.04
N GLY A 94 3.66 -0.92 -12.94
CA GLY A 94 3.62 -1.81 -11.78
C GLY A 94 4.94 -2.51 -11.46
N TYR A 95 5.87 -2.61 -12.43
CA TYR A 95 7.23 -3.11 -12.20
C TYR A 95 8.21 -2.04 -11.68
N LEU A 96 7.87 -0.76 -11.81
CA LEU A 96 8.75 0.34 -11.39
C LEU A 96 8.68 0.58 -9.89
N ARG A 97 9.67 1.31 -9.37
CA ARG A 97 9.64 1.79 -7.99
C ARG A 97 8.68 2.98 -7.86
N PRO A 98 8.01 3.14 -6.70
CA PRO A 98 7.17 4.31 -6.43
C PRO A 98 7.88 5.64 -6.71
N THR A 99 9.13 5.80 -6.29
CA THR A 99 9.92 7.01 -6.57
C THR A 99 10.14 7.27 -8.05
N ASP A 100 10.28 6.23 -8.86
CA ASP A 100 10.48 6.38 -10.29
C ASP A 100 9.18 6.78 -10.98
N ILE A 101 8.04 6.28 -10.54
CA ILE A 101 6.72 6.69 -11.03
C ILE A 101 6.42 8.14 -10.68
N ILE A 102 6.77 8.57 -9.45
CA ILE A 102 6.67 9.97 -9.05
C ILE A 102 7.57 10.88 -9.91
N ARG A 103 8.73 10.39 -10.39
CA ARG A 103 9.57 11.14 -11.35
C ARG A 103 8.96 11.13 -12.75
N LEU A 104 8.40 10.00 -13.19
CA LEU A 104 7.73 9.88 -14.49
C LEU A 104 6.53 10.81 -14.59
N SER A 105 5.77 11.00 -13.51
CA SER A 105 4.63 11.94 -13.47
C SER A 105 5.05 13.41 -13.59
N GLN A 106 6.34 13.72 -13.48
CA GLN A 106 6.88 15.07 -13.68
C GLN A 106 7.38 15.33 -15.11
N LEU A 107 7.37 14.32 -15.99
CA LEU A 107 7.92 14.45 -17.34
C LEU A 107 7.04 15.32 -18.26
N ASN A 108 5.73 15.08 -18.26
CA ASN A 108 4.76 15.83 -19.05
C ASN A 108 3.33 15.64 -18.49
N HIS A 109 2.40 16.49 -18.92
CA HIS A 109 1.01 16.46 -18.46
C HIS A 109 0.31 15.14 -18.77
N ALA A 110 0.45 14.57 -19.97
CA ALA A 110 -0.23 13.33 -20.33
C ALA A 110 0.20 12.13 -19.47
N THR A 111 1.50 12.01 -19.18
CA THR A 111 2.02 10.98 -18.25
C THR A 111 1.51 11.22 -16.82
N LYS A 112 1.47 12.49 -16.38
CA LYS A 112 0.94 12.85 -15.07
C LYS A 112 -0.53 12.46 -14.93
N ASP A 113 -1.35 12.86 -15.88
CA ASP A 113 -2.80 12.64 -15.88
C ASP A 113 -3.10 11.13 -15.87
N PHE A 114 -2.40 10.36 -16.72
CA PHE A 114 -2.53 8.90 -16.74
C PHE A 114 -2.16 8.25 -15.39
N ILE A 115 -1.04 8.65 -14.79
CA ILE A 115 -0.60 8.11 -13.49
C ILE A 115 -1.60 8.49 -12.38
N GLN A 116 -2.17 9.69 -12.42
CA GLN A 116 -3.16 10.14 -11.44
C GLN A 116 -4.48 9.37 -11.59
N GLU A 117 -4.95 9.15 -12.81
CA GLU A 117 -6.16 8.37 -13.08
C GLU A 117 -6.03 6.90 -12.66
N GLN A 118 -4.86 6.29 -12.89
CA GLN A 118 -4.59 4.87 -12.62
C GLN A 118 -3.83 4.64 -11.31
N GLU A 119 -3.71 5.66 -10.45
CA GLU A 119 -2.82 5.65 -9.29
C GLU A 119 -3.09 4.44 -8.38
N GLY A 120 -4.36 4.18 -8.07
CA GLY A 120 -4.76 3.10 -7.18
C GLY A 120 -4.39 1.72 -7.72
N ALA A 121 -4.54 1.49 -9.02
CA ALA A 121 -4.21 0.22 -9.65
C ALA A 121 -2.69 0.00 -9.71
N ILE A 122 -1.96 1.03 -10.16
CA ILE A 122 -0.49 1.02 -10.23
C ILE A 122 0.12 0.79 -8.84
N ALA A 123 -0.31 1.56 -7.83
CA ALA A 123 0.21 1.45 -6.48
C ALA A 123 -0.11 0.08 -5.86
N LYS A 124 -1.31 -0.47 -6.12
CA LYS A 124 -1.69 -1.80 -5.66
C LYS A 124 -0.76 -2.87 -6.23
N ASP A 125 -0.48 -2.83 -7.53
CA ASP A 125 0.41 -3.80 -8.19
C ASP A 125 1.82 -3.74 -7.61
N ILE A 126 2.35 -2.53 -7.38
CA ILE A 126 3.67 -2.33 -6.77
C ILE A 126 3.71 -2.86 -5.35
N ILE A 127 2.73 -2.50 -4.51
CA ILE A 127 2.66 -2.92 -3.11
C ILE A 127 2.53 -4.44 -3.03
N HIS A 128 1.73 -5.06 -3.90
CA HIS A 128 1.57 -6.51 -3.96
C HIS A 128 2.86 -7.21 -4.40
N ARG A 129 3.59 -6.61 -5.34
CA ARG A 129 4.79 -7.22 -5.93
C ARG A 129 6.05 -6.98 -5.09
N ARG A 130 6.14 -5.90 -4.32
CA ARG A 130 7.38 -5.47 -3.63
C ARG A 130 7.27 -5.29 -2.12
N TYR A 131 6.07 -4.99 -1.60
CA TYR A 131 5.90 -4.52 -0.21
C TYR A 131 4.81 -5.29 0.54
N TRP A 132 4.64 -6.58 0.25
CA TRP A 132 3.51 -7.36 0.75
C TRP A 132 3.62 -7.70 2.24
N VAL A 133 4.84 -7.72 2.78
CA VAL A 133 5.07 -7.88 4.22
C VAL A 133 4.87 -6.55 4.93
N LEU A 134 5.54 -5.50 4.46
CA LEU A 134 5.55 -4.18 5.07
C LEU A 134 4.15 -3.56 5.10
N ARG A 135 3.34 -3.73 4.05
CA ARG A 135 1.95 -3.24 4.04
C ARG A 135 1.10 -3.81 5.18
N ARG A 136 1.37 -5.06 5.60
CA ARG A 136 0.63 -5.74 6.68
C ARG A 136 1.10 -5.28 8.05
N CYS A 137 2.31 -4.74 8.12
CA CYS A 137 2.95 -4.29 9.35
C CYS A 137 2.68 -2.80 9.62
N LEU A 138 2.50 -2.01 8.56
CA LEU A 138 2.37 -0.56 8.59
C LEU A 138 1.04 -0.13 7.97
N PRO A 139 -0.12 -0.45 8.59
CA PRO A 139 -1.41 0.03 8.10
C PRO A 139 -1.46 1.57 8.13
N LEU A 140 -2.27 2.15 7.26
CA LEU A 140 -2.59 3.58 7.31
C LEU A 140 -3.63 3.85 8.41
N PRO A 141 -3.54 4.98 9.13
CA PRO A 141 -4.64 5.47 9.94
C PRO A 141 -5.80 5.93 9.04
N VAL A 142 -6.98 6.08 9.64
CA VAL A 142 -8.21 6.46 8.94
C VAL A 142 -8.55 7.91 9.27
N TYR A 143 -9.01 8.68 8.28
CA TYR A 143 -9.50 10.03 8.51
C TYR A 143 -10.68 10.06 9.46
N PHE A 144 -10.74 11.06 10.33
CA PHE A 144 -11.83 11.19 11.28
C PHE A 144 -13.18 11.29 10.56
N GLU A 145 -13.23 11.97 9.40
CA GLU A 145 -14.41 12.10 8.55
C GLU A 145 -15.01 10.77 8.10
N GLN A 146 -14.19 9.73 7.90
CA GLN A 146 -14.61 8.40 7.42
C GLN A 146 -15.20 7.51 8.52
N VAL A 147 -15.10 7.93 9.79
CA VAL A 147 -15.61 7.19 10.96
C VAL A 147 -17.12 7.40 11.13
N ASP A 148 -17.85 6.39 11.59
CA ASP A 148 -19.29 6.49 11.85
C ASP A 148 -19.62 7.48 12.99
N GLN A 149 -20.81 8.08 12.94
CA GLN A 149 -21.18 9.18 13.84
C GLN A 149 -21.15 8.77 15.34
N ALA A 150 -21.55 7.54 15.65
CA ALA A 150 -21.53 7.04 17.03
C ALA A 150 -20.10 6.90 17.54
N SER A 151 -19.21 6.33 16.73
CA SER A 151 -17.78 6.29 17.03
C SER A 151 -17.15 7.67 17.13
N LYS A 152 -17.51 8.63 16.25
CA LYS A 152 -17.01 10.03 16.33
C LYS A 152 -17.34 10.67 17.68
N ALA A 153 -18.59 10.55 18.13
CA ALA A 153 -19.01 11.09 19.43
C ALA A 153 -18.25 10.44 20.59
N ALA A 154 -18.07 9.12 20.55
CA ALA A 154 -17.33 8.39 21.56
C ALA A 154 -15.83 8.74 21.57
N LEU A 155 -15.23 8.94 20.39
CA LEU A 155 -13.85 9.37 20.24
C LEU A 155 -13.62 10.80 20.71
N LEU A 156 -14.59 11.70 20.63
CA LEU A 156 -14.44 13.07 21.15
C LEU A 156 -14.79 13.19 22.64
N ASN A 157 -15.24 12.09 23.28
CA ASN A 157 -15.57 12.07 24.69
C ASN A 157 -14.35 12.49 25.55
N PRO A 158 -14.47 13.46 26.47
CA PRO A 158 -13.35 13.92 27.31
C PRO A 158 -12.67 12.80 28.11
N SER A 159 -13.43 11.81 28.60
CA SER A 159 -12.86 10.67 29.33
C SER A 159 -11.99 9.78 28.45
N TRP A 160 -12.38 9.62 27.18
CA TRP A 160 -11.54 8.93 26.21
C TRP A 160 -10.29 9.75 25.87
N GLN A 161 -10.45 11.05 25.64
CA GLN A 161 -9.35 11.96 25.33
C GLN A 161 -8.28 11.96 26.42
N GLU A 162 -8.70 11.95 27.70
CA GLU A 162 -7.81 11.85 28.85
C GLU A 162 -7.08 10.49 28.91
N LYS A 163 -7.79 9.37 28.70
CA LYS A 163 -7.16 8.03 28.66
C LYS A 163 -6.15 7.91 27.53
N THR A 164 -6.46 8.53 26.40
CA THR A 164 -5.61 8.52 25.21
C THR A 164 -4.39 9.43 25.37
N ALA A 165 -4.45 10.39 26.30
CA ALA A 165 -3.33 11.31 26.57
C ALA A 165 -2.03 10.57 26.91
N ILE A 166 -2.09 9.36 27.48
CA ILE A 166 -0.90 8.52 27.73
C ILE A 166 -0.22 8.12 26.42
N ASN A 167 -0.99 7.69 25.43
CA ASN A 167 -0.52 7.30 24.10
C ASN A 167 -0.22 8.51 23.21
N ARG A 168 -0.67 9.71 23.61
CA ARG A 168 -0.32 11.01 23.01
C ARG A 168 0.80 11.73 23.76
N LYS A 169 1.38 11.16 24.82
CA LYS A 169 2.56 11.75 25.46
C LYS A 169 3.59 11.98 24.36
N PRO A 170 4.04 13.23 24.15
CA PRO A 170 4.77 13.56 22.94
C PRO A 170 6.10 12.85 22.97
N TYR A 171 6.23 11.80 22.16
CA TYR A 171 7.54 11.34 21.76
C TYR A 171 8.21 12.53 21.08
N GLN A 172 9.45 12.83 21.46
CA GLN A 172 10.14 13.99 20.89
C GLN A 172 10.21 13.91 19.35
N HIS A 173 10.16 12.71 18.77
CA HIS A 173 10.32 12.48 17.35
C HIS A 173 9.00 12.18 16.61
N ILE A 174 7.84 12.35 17.25
CA ILE A 174 6.53 12.06 16.65
C ILE A 174 5.57 13.22 16.92
N LYS A 175 4.96 13.74 15.86
CA LYS A 175 3.87 14.71 15.98
C LYS A 175 2.67 14.04 16.60
N THR A 176 2.06 14.66 17.61
CA THR A 176 0.80 14.18 18.19
C THR A 176 -0.30 14.15 17.13
N ILE A 177 -1.06 13.06 17.08
CA ILE A 177 -2.20 12.95 16.18
C ILE A 177 -3.25 14.01 16.54
N ASP A 178 -3.86 14.60 15.52
CA ASP A 178 -4.98 15.52 15.69
C ASP A 178 -6.30 14.72 15.68
N PRO A 179 -7.04 14.64 16.81
CA PRO A 179 -8.25 13.85 16.91
C PRO A 179 -9.43 14.40 16.10
N GLU A 180 -9.36 15.65 15.65
CA GLU A 180 -10.41 16.25 14.80
C GLU A 180 -10.24 15.86 13.33
N ASN A 181 -9.01 15.59 12.91
CA ASN A 181 -8.67 15.28 11.52
C ASN A 181 -8.45 13.79 11.28
N VAL A 182 -7.86 13.06 12.23
CA VAL A 182 -7.53 11.64 12.11
C VAL A 182 -8.15 10.84 13.24
N CYS A 183 -8.68 9.65 12.94
CA CYS A 183 -9.24 8.76 13.94
C CYS A 183 -8.24 8.50 15.06
N SER A 184 -8.68 8.68 16.31
CA SER A 184 -7.84 8.54 17.50
C SER A 184 -8.08 7.23 18.26
N CYS A 185 -8.61 6.19 17.59
CA CYS A 185 -8.67 4.85 18.19
C CYS A 185 -7.25 4.26 18.36
N PRO A 186 -7.04 3.28 19.27
CA PRO A 186 -5.74 2.67 19.50
C PRO A 186 -5.03 2.20 18.22
N SER A 187 -5.75 1.54 17.30
CA SER A 187 -5.19 1.11 16.01
C SER A 187 -4.65 2.26 15.18
N CYS A 188 -5.40 3.35 15.03
CA CYS A 188 -4.97 4.51 14.24
C CYS A 188 -3.85 5.31 14.92
N LEU A 189 -3.85 5.39 16.25
CA LEU A 189 -2.74 5.96 17.02
C LEU A 189 -1.44 5.18 16.79
N LEU A 190 -1.50 3.85 16.88
CA LEU A 190 -0.32 3.01 16.65
C LEU A 190 0.14 3.08 15.19
N ALA A 191 -0.79 3.09 14.23
CA ALA A 191 -0.48 3.28 12.82
C ALA A 191 0.24 4.62 12.57
N TRP A 192 -0.31 5.72 13.09
CA TRP A 192 0.28 7.05 13.01
C TRP A 192 1.69 7.10 13.60
N ASN A 193 1.85 6.57 14.81
CA ASN A 193 3.14 6.56 15.49
C ASN A 193 4.16 5.71 14.71
N ASN A 194 3.78 4.52 14.24
CA ASN A 194 4.66 3.64 13.49
C ASN A 194 5.14 4.27 12.18
N LEU A 195 4.25 4.91 11.42
CA LEU A 195 4.62 5.57 10.16
C LEU A 195 5.55 6.77 10.40
N ASN A 196 5.33 7.55 11.45
CA ASN A 196 6.23 8.65 11.82
C ASN A 196 7.62 8.14 12.27
N VAL A 197 7.68 7.06 13.05
CA VAL A 197 8.94 6.40 13.43
C VAL A 197 9.72 5.96 12.19
N VAL A 198 9.04 5.35 11.22
CA VAL A 198 9.65 4.90 9.97
C VAL A 198 10.33 6.06 9.23
N LEU A 199 9.65 7.21 9.16
CA LEU A 199 10.18 8.41 8.51
C LEU A 199 11.34 9.03 9.30
N ASP A 200 11.24 9.12 10.62
CA ASP A 200 12.31 9.66 11.47
C ASP A 200 13.57 8.77 11.44
N LEU A 201 13.38 7.44 11.49
CA LEU A 201 14.47 6.49 11.31
C LEU A 201 15.14 6.65 9.93
N ALA A 202 14.35 6.79 8.87
CA ALA A 202 14.87 7.02 7.52
C ALA A 202 15.64 8.34 7.41
N HIS A 203 15.17 9.41 8.06
CA HIS A 203 15.85 10.71 8.11
C HIS A 203 17.26 10.58 8.73
N PHE A 204 17.37 9.87 9.85
CA PHE A 204 18.65 9.67 10.55
C PHE A 204 19.48 8.51 10.01
N GLN A 205 19.04 7.83 8.96
CA GLN A 205 19.76 6.69 8.40
C GLN A 205 21.16 7.08 7.89
N TRP A 206 21.33 8.33 7.42
CA TRP A 206 22.66 8.87 7.11
C TRP A 206 23.58 8.85 8.34
N ASN A 207 23.14 9.44 9.46
CA ASN A 207 23.90 9.49 10.70
C ASN A 207 24.30 8.09 11.17
N LEU A 208 23.34 7.16 11.16
CA LEU A 208 23.56 5.76 11.54
C LEU A 208 24.58 5.05 10.64
N ASN A 209 24.55 5.32 9.33
CA ASN A 209 25.50 4.75 8.38
C ASN A 209 26.92 5.32 8.51
N HIS A 210 27.04 6.59 8.87
CA HIS A 210 28.32 7.29 9.00
C HIS A 210 28.88 7.27 10.43
N ARG A 211 28.14 6.67 11.39
CA ARG A 211 28.44 6.71 12.82
C ARG A 211 28.55 8.14 13.36
N GLU A 212 27.81 9.05 12.75
CA GLU A 212 27.62 10.40 13.28
C GLU A 212 26.55 10.35 14.37
N PRO A 213 26.75 10.99 15.53
CA PRO A 213 25.74 11.01 16.57
C PRO A 213 24.49 11.74 16.08
N ILE A 214 23.32 11.13 16.30
CA ILE A 214 22.03 11.77 16.15
C ILE A 214 21.94 12.95 17.14
N PRO A 215 21.48 14.15 16.71
CA PRO A 215 21.32 15.29 17.59
C PRO A 215 20.43 14.97 18.80
N MET A 216 20.99 15.14 20.00
CA MET A 216 20.25 14.97 21.25
C MET A 216 19.42 16.23 21.57
N ILE A 217 18.18 16.03 21.99
CA ILE A 217 17.30 17.10 22.46
C ILE A 217 17.35 17.14 23.98
N ALA A 218 17.66 18.30 24.55
CA ALA A 218 17.67 18.48 25.99
C ALA A 218 16.28 18.21 26.58
N ARG A 219 16.23 17.57 27.76
CA ARG A 219 14.97 17.28 28.45
C ARG A 219 14.16 18.56 28.66
N GLY A 220 12.86 18.50 28.39
CA GLY A 220 11.94 19.63 28.51
C GLY A 220 12.02 20.66 27.38
N THR A 221 12.93 20.49 26.42
CA THR A 221 13.02 21.36 25.23
C THR A 221 12.42 20.69 24.00
N ASN A 222 11.94 21.49 23.06
CA ASN A 222 11.55 21.05 21.73
C ASN A 222 12.05 22.08 20.70
N PRO A 223 13.26 21.89 20.15
CA PRO A 223 13.88 22.87 19.27
C PRO A 223 13.15 22.97 17.92
N ASP A 224 13.23 24.14 17.27
CA ASP A 224 12.50 24.43 16.03
C ASP A 224 12.74 23.42 14.92
N TRP A 225 14.00 22.97 14.76
CA TRP A 225 14.35 21.96 13.75
C TRP A 225 13.59 20.65 13.95
N ASN A 226 13.29 20.29 15.20
CA ASN A 226 12.60 19.05 15.54
C ASN A 226 11.09 19.19 15.33
N ILE A 227 10.54 20.36 15.64
CA ILE A 227 9.15 20.70 15.31
C ILE A 227 8.97 20.61 13.79
N GLU A 228 9.83 21.28 13.02
CA GLU A 228 9.77 21.27 11.56
C GLU A 228 9.89 19.84 11.01
N LEU A 229 10.82 19.04 11.53
CA LEU A 229 11.02 17.66 11.11
C LEU A 229 9.78 16.79 11.39
N THR A 230 9.20 16.86 12.59
CA THR A 230 8.00 16.10 12.94
C THR A 230 6.77 16.55 12.15
N ASP A 231 6.65 17.84 11.85
CA ASP A 231 5.59 18.37 10.97
C ASP A 231 5.77 17.95 9.50
N GLN A 232 7.01 17.81 9.03
CA GLN A 232 7.30 17.23 7.72
C GLN A 232 6.90 15.75 7.66
N HIS A 233 7.24 14.96 8.67
CA HIS A 233 6.83 13.55 8.75
C HIS A 233 5.31 13.39 8.78
N ALA A 234 4.62 14.18 9.61
CA ALA A 234 3.16 14.17 9.69
C ALA A 234 2.50 14.47 8.33
N ARG A 235 3.03 15.46 7.58
CA ARG A 235 2.55 15.79 6.23
C ARG A 235 2.76 14.65 5.23
N ILE A 236 3.88 13.92 5.33
CA ILE A 236 4.12 12.74 4.48
C ILE A 236 3.13 11.62 4.83
N VAL A 237 2.85 11.39 6.12
CA VAL A 237 1.86 10.39 6.56
C VAL A 237 0.46 10.76 6.06
N GLN A 238 0.04 12.01 6.20
CA GLN A 238 -1.25 12.49 5.66
C GLN A 238 -1.31 12.32 4.15
N LYS A 239 -0.26 12.70 3.42
CA LYS A 239 -0.19 12.47 1.98
C LYS A 239 -0.29 10.98 1.62
N ALA A 240 0.29 10.08 2.43
CA ALA A 240 0.16 8.64 2.24
C ALA A 240 -1.26 8.12 2.53
N MET A 241 -2.03 8.79 3.38
CA MET A 241 -3.45 8.50 3.58
C MET A 241 -4.30 8.88 2.36
N ASP A 242 -3.93 9.94 1.64
CA ASP A 242 -4.64 10.39 0.43
C ASP A 242 -4.20 9.67 -0.86
N SER A 243 -2.90 9.39 -0.97
CA SER A 243 -2.27 8.91 -2.20
C SER A 243 -1.68 7.50 -2.00
N PRO A 244 -2.27 6.47 -2.63
CA PRO A 244 -1.73 5.10 -2.61
C PRO A 244 -0.27 5.03 -3.08
N LEU A 245 0.11 5.87 -4.04
CA LEU A 245 1.50 5.93 -4.53
C LEU A 245 2.43 6.56 -3.49
N ALA A 246 1.99 7.57 -2.75
CA ALA A 246 2.75 8.13 -1.63
C ALA A 246 2.93 7.12 -0.50
N TYR A 247 1.92 6.30 -0.20
CA TYR A 247 2.05 5.19 0.73
C TYR A 247 3.07 4.14 0.23
N ALA A 248 3.01 3.74 -1.04
CA ALA A 248 4.00 2.84 -1.61
C ALA A 248 5.44 3.42 -1.51
N ALA A 249 5.61 4.73 -1.72
CA ALA A 249 6.91 5.41 -1.56
C ALA A 249 7.39 5.46 -0.10
N LEU A 250 6.48 5.57 0.87
CA LEU A 250 6.82 5.43 2.29
C LEU A 250 7.32 4.01 2.57
N LEU A 251 6.65 2.96 2.07
CA LEU A 251 7.09 1.58 2.22
C LEU A 251 8.45 1.34 1.55
N GLN A 252 8.68 1.89 0.35
CA GLN A 252 9.97 1.85 -0.33
C GLN A 252 11.07 2.49 0.54
N THR A 253 10.80 3.65 1.12
CA THR A 253 11.74 4.36 2.00
C THR A 253 12.10 3.50 3.21
N HIS A 254 11.10 2.83 3.80
CA HIS A 254 11.33 1.95 4.93
C HIS A 254 12.11 0.69 4.58
N LEU A 255 11.79 0.06 3.44
CA LEU A 255 12.55 -1.08 2.94
C LEU A 255 14.02 -0.73 2.77
N ASN A 256 14.32 0.43 2.17
CA ASN A 256 15.68 0.91 2.01
C ASN A 256 16.39 1.12 3.35
N THR A 257 15.67 1.62 4.36
CA THR A 257 16.19 1.78 5.73
C THR A 257 16.54 0.43 6.36
N ILE A 258 15.63 -0.55 6.30
CA ILE A 258 15.88 -1.91 6.82
C ILE A 258 17.06 -2.55 6.10
N THR A 259 17.02 -2.60 4.76
CA THR A 259 18.06 -3.20 3.93
C THR A 259 19.41 -2.54 4.17
N GLY A 260 19.46 -1.20 4.24
CA GLY A 260 20.68 -0.46 4.54
C GLY A 260 21.24 -0.78 5.92
N THR A 261 20.39 -0.88 6.94
CA THR A 261 20.81 -1.22 8.31
C THR A 261 21.35 -2.64 8.39
N LEU A 262 20.67 -3.62 7.80
CA LEU A 262 21.09 -5.02 7.82
C LEU A 262 22.40 -5.22 7.04
N LEU A 263 22.52 -4.65 5.84
CA LEU A 263 23.76 -4.76 5.04
C LEU A 263 24.94 -4.02 5.67
N ARG A 264 24.72 -2.94 6.43
CA ARG A 264 25.81 -2.28 7.17
C ARG A 264 26.52 -3.24 8.12
N GLN A 265 25.82 -4.25 8.64
CA GLN A 265 26.39 -5.24 9.56
C GLN A 265 27.17 -6.35 8.86
N THR A 266 26.83 -6.63 7.59
CA THR A 266 27.42 -7.74 6.83
C THR A 266 28.65 -7.31 6.04
N ARG A 267 28.81 -6.01 5.77
CA ARG A 267 29.94 -5.50 4.99
C ARG A 267 31.27 -5.68 5.75
N PRO A 268 32.26 -6.37 5.16
CA PRO A 268 33.58 -6.52 5.75
C PRO A 268 34.23 -5.17 6.00
N ALA A 269 34.92 -5.11 7.14
CA ALA A 269 35.83 -4.05 7.52
C ALA A 269 36.92 -3.82 6.44
N GLY A 270 36.67 -2.91 5.50
CA GLY A 270 37.58 -2.64 4.38
C GLY A 270 36.89 -2.36 3.05
N MET A 271 35.62 -2.75 2.91
CA MET A 271 34.76 -2.42 1.76
C MET A 271 33.77 -1.28 2.06
N ALA A 272 33.91 -0.64 3.22
CA ALA A 272 33.30 0.68 3.41
C ALA A 272 33.94 1.59 2.36
N GLN A 273 33.16 1.99 1.34
CA GLN A 273 33.54 3.09 0.47
C GLN A 273 34.11 4.21 1.36
N LYS A 274 35.23 4.79 0.94
CA LYS A 274 35.79 6.02 1.51
C LYS A 274 34.70 7.11 1.41
N GLN A 275 33.83 7.16 2.39
CA GLN A 275 32.68 8.06 2.46
C GLN A 275 33.03 9.19 3.44
N PRO A 276 32.64 10.44 3.15
CA PRO A 276 32.98 11.58 3.99
C PRO A 276 32.42 11.42 5.41
N LEU A 277 33.24 11.74 6.41
CA LEU A 277 32.92 11.55 7.84
C LEU A 277 31.80 12.48 8.35
N HIS A 278 31.54 13.58 7.65
CA HIS A 278 30.52 14.56 8.03
C HIS A 278 29.89 15.26 6.82
N ARG A 279 28.61 15.65 6.95
CA ARG A 279 27.88 16.53 6.01
C ARG A 279 28.66 17.82 5.65
N HIS A 280 29.58 18.24 6.52
CA HIS A 280 30.42 19.43 6.37
C HIS A 280 31.93 19.14 6.21
N ASN A 281 32.38 17.88 6.28
CA ASN A 281 33.80 17.55 6.21
C ASN A 281 34.07 16.42 5.20
N LYS A 282 34.75 16.76 4.10
CA LYS A 282 34.98 15.88 2.93
C LYS A 282 36.08 14.83 3.13
N ARG A 283 36.66 14.71 4.32
CA ARG A 283 37.71 13.71 4.57
C ARG A 283 37.07 12.34 4.79
N ALA A 284 37.32 11.44 3.86
CA ALA A 284 36.92 10.05 3.95
C ALA A 284 37.94 9.25 4.78
N VAL A 285 37.46 8.58 5.83
CA VAL A 285 38.28 7.71 6.68
C VAL A 285 37.64 6.32 6.72
N PRO A 286 38.42 5.22 6.64
CA PRO A 286 37.88 3.87 6.75
C PRO A 286 37.16 3.64 8.09
N LEU A 287 35.94 3.09 8.05
CA LEU A 287 35.19 2.73 9.26
C LEU A 287 35.88 1.58 10.01
N PRO A 288 36.00 1.64 11.36
CA PRO A 288 36.69 0.60 12.12
C PRO A 288 35.92 -0.73 12.12
N ALA A 289 36.71 -1.80 12.09
CA ALA A 289 36.36 -3.17 11.71
C ALA A 289 35.34 -3.93 12.57
N LYS A 290 34.89 -3.33 13.67
CA LYS A 290 34.23 -4.05 14.77
C LYS A 290 32.81 -3.57 15.00
N THR A 291 31.88 -3.90 14.12
CA THR A 291 30.44 -3.90 14.44
C THR A 291 29.70 -4.92 13.57
N VAL A 292 30.19 -6.16 13.50
CA VAL A 292 29.35 -7.26 13.01
C VAL A 292 28.50 -7.68 14.19
N HIS A 293 27.20 -7.37 14.15
CA HIS A 293 26.28 -7.94 15.12
C HIS A 293 26.22 -9.45 14.87
N PRO A 294 26.35 -10.31 15.89
CA PRO A 294 26.49 -11.77 15.68
C PRO A 294 25.28 -12.45 15.03
N ASN A 295 24.15 -11.76 14.90
CA ASN A 295 22.92 -12.32 14.35
C ASN A 295 22.52 -11.59 13.06
N LEU A 296 22.66 -12.28 11.93
CA LEU A 296 22.13 -11.87 10.63
C LEU A 296 20.61 -12.00 10.64
N LEU A 297 19.90 -10.92 10.96
CA LEU A 297 18.44 -10.93 10.95
C LEU A 297 17.93 -11.17 9.52
N TYR A 298 16.97 -12.09 9.36
CA TYR A 298 16.38 -12.49 8.08
C TYR A 298 17.36 -13.06 7.04
N TYR A 299 18.61 -13.34 7.42
CA TYR A 299 19.64 -13.85 6.49
C TYR A 299 19.75 -13.03 5.20
N LEU A 300 19.59 -11.71 5.29
CA LEU A 300 19.60 -10.82 4.12
C LEU A 300 20.94 -10.93 3.37
N THR A 301 20.88 -11.12 2.06
CA THR A 301 22.03 -11.11 1.15
C THR A 301 22.05 -9.86 0.27
N GLU A 302 23.18 -9.61 -0.42
CA GLU A 302 23.24 -8.53 -1.42
C GLU A 302 22.28 -8.79 -2.60
N HIS A 303 22.06 -10.06 -2.96
CA HIS A 303 21.10 -10.43 -3.99
C HIS A 303 19.67 -10.07 -3.59
N ASP A 304 19.27 -10.35 -2.35
CA ASP A 304 17.96 -9.96 -1.83
C ASP A 304 17.78 -8.44 -1.88
N ALA A 305 18.82 -7.69 -1.51
CA ALA A 305 18.78 -6.22 -1.57
C ALA A 305 18.63 -5.68 -3.00
N MET A 306 19.17 -6.39 -4.01
CA MET A 306 19.03 -6.02 -5.43
C MET A 306 17.61 -6.25 -5.98
N GLN A 307 16.81 -7.13 -5.37
CA GLN A 307 15.43 -7.35 -5.80
C GLN A 307 14.52 -6.15 -5.50
N GLU A 308 14.92 -5.32 -4.52
CA GLU A 308 14.14 -4.16 -4.05
C GLU A 308 12.70 -4.55 -3.67
N ASP A 309 12.55 -5.71 -3.04
CA ASP A 309 11.32 -6.22 -2.45
C ASP A 309 11.53 -6.63 -0.99
N ASP A 310 10.44 -6.92 -0.29
CA ASP A 310 10.45 -7.30 1.12
C ASP A 310 10.37 -8.81 1.37
N ALA A 311 10.69 -9.64 0.37
CA ALA A 311 10.59 -11.10 0.45
C ALA A 311 11.41 -11.69 1.60
N PHE A 312 12.62 -11.15 1.82
CA PHE A 312 13.50 -11.64 2.87
C PHE A 312 12.87 -11.48 4.27
N LEU A 313 11.93 -10.55 4.47
CA LEU A 313 11.24 -10.34 5.74
C LEU A 313 10.28 -11.49 6.08
N GLU A 314 9.97 -12.39 5.16
CA GLU A 314 9.15 -13.59 5.43
C GLU A 314 9.93 -14.69 6.15
N ARG A 315 11.27 -14.66 6.06
CA ARG A 315 12.14 -15.63 6.73
C ARG A 315 11.97 -15.53 8.25
N GLU A 316 12.38 -16.59 8.94
CA GLU A 316 12.39 -16.59 10.40
C GLU A 316 13.19 -15.39 10.93
N GLY A 317 12.64 -14.72 11.94
CA GLY A 317 13.26 -13.56 12.53
C GLY A 317 12.72 -13.29 13.92
N LYS A 318 13.45 -12.44 14.65
CA LYS A 318 12.99 -11.98 15.96
C LYS A 318 11.80 -11.04 15.78
N PRO A 319 10.78 -11.13 16.65
CA PRO A 319 9.69 -10.17 16.64
C PRO A 319 10.22 -8.77 17.01
N SER A 320 9.73 -7.75 16.29
CA SER A 320 10.04 -6.35 16.56
C SER A 320 8.91 -5.77 17.40
N TYR A 321 8.94 -6.01 18.71
CA TYR A 321 7.93 -5.45 19.64
C TYR A 321 8.35 -4.10 20.21
N GLU A 322 9.65 -3.81 20.22
CA GLU A 322 10.18 -2.65 20.90
C GLU A 322 9.93 -1.40 20.06
N PHE A 323 8.91 -0.66 20.44
CA PHE A 323 8.67 0.68 19.93
C PHE A 323 9.85 1.58 20.32
N PRO A 324 10.50 2.28 19.38
CA PRO A 324 11.63 3.15 19.70
C PRO A 324 11.15 4.46 20.32
N PHE A 325 11.02 4.49 21.64
CA PHE A 325 10.54 5.67 22.38
C PHE A 325 11.46 6.90 22.27
N HIS A 326 12.75 6.67 22.03
CA HIS A 326 13.77 7.70 21.84
C HIS A 326 14.65 7.37 20.62
N ARG A 327 15.25 8.41 20.01
CA ARG A 327 16.16 8.24 18.87
C ARG A 327 17.42 7.43 19.22
N ASP A 328 17.81 7.39 20.49
CA ASP A 328 18.90 6.53 20.97
C ASP A 328 18.62 5.04 20.74
N ASN A 329 17.34 4.64 20.68
CA ASN A 329 16.98 3.26 20.39
C ASN A 329 17.35 2.88 18.94
N TYR A 330 17.52 3.84 18.04
CA TYR A 330 17.84 3.58 16.62
C TYR A 330 19.21 2.92 16.43
N TYR A 331 20.18 3.15 17.32
CA TYR A 331 21.50 2.52 17.21
C TYR A 331 21.47 1.00 17.35
N ASN A 332 20.52 0.49 18.12
CA ASN A 332 20.36 -0.95 18.40
C ASN A 332 19.27 -1.59 17.52
N LEU A 333 18.54 -0.79 16.74
CA LEU A 333 17.42 -1.24 15.95
C LEU A 333 17.87 -1.79 14.60
N LEU A 334 17.83 -3.12 14.45
CA LEU A 334 18.23 -3.79 13.20
C LEU A 334 17.19 -3.66 12.11
N ALA A 335 15.94 -3.94 12.45
CA ALA A 335 14.80 -3.80 11.58
C ALA A 335 13.58 -3.43 12.43
N TYR A 336 12.88 -2.38 12.04
CA TYR A 336 11.62 -2.00 12.66
C TYR A 336 10.48 -2.55 11.82
N VAL A 337 9.86 -3.66 12.24
CA VAL A 337 8.75 -4.25 11.49
C VAL A 337 7.62 -4.57 12.49
N PRO A 338 6.81 -3.55 12.86
CA PRO A 338 5.83 -3.67 13.94
C PRO A 338 4.64 -4.55 13.53
N ASN A 339 3.71 -4.77 14.46
CA ASN A 339 2.44 -5.47 14.22
C ASN A 339 2.57 -6.90 13.70
N ARG A 340 3.70 -7.58 13.98
CA ARG A 340 3.87 -8.99 13.68
C ARG A 340 4.72 -9.73 14.71
N LYS A 341 4.51 -11.05 14.79
CA LYS A 341 5.27 -11.98 15.65
C LYS A 341 5.57 -13.26 14.89
N TRP A 342 6.78 -13.79 15.09
CA TRP A 342 7.10 -15.15 14.66
C TRP A 342 6.48 -16.15 15.65
N ASN A 343 5.57 -16.99 15.18
CA ASN A 343 5.07 -18.13 15.94
C ASN A 343 5.99 -19.34 15.68
N LYS A 344 6.72 -19.77 16.71
CA LYS A 344 7.65 -20.92 16.63
C LYS A 344 6.92 -22.26 16.48
N GLU A 345 5.70 -22.39 17.00
CA GLU A 345 4.94 -23.64 16.92
C GLU A 345 4.39 -23.84 15.51
N GLU A 346 3.82 -22.78 14.95
CA GLU A 346 3.22 -22.80 13.61
C GLU A 346 4.22 -22.45 12.48
N GLN A 347 5.47 -22.12 12.83
CA GLN A 347 6.54 -21.70 11.91
C GLN A 347 6.08 -20.62 10.91
N ARG A 348 5.32 -19.63 11.40
CA ARG A 348 4.72 -18.58 10.55
C ARG A 348 4.66 -17.23 11.26
N TRP A 349 4.62 -16.18 10.45
CA TRP A 349 4.32 -14.83 10.91
C TRP A 349 2.83 -14.66 11.23
N VAL A 350 2.53 -14.21 12.44
CA VAL A 350 1.20 -13.74 12.87
C VAL A 350 1.19 -12.22 12.80
N TYR A 351 0.15 -11.64 12.21
CA TYR A 351 -0.01 -10.20 12.01
C TYR A 351 -1.16 -9.67 12.85
N TYR A 352 -0.97 -8.49 13.45
CA TYR A 352 -1.91 -7.91 14.44
C TYR A 352 -2.55 -6.60 13.99
N ALA A 353 -2.15 -6.02 12.86
CA ALA A 353 -2.73 -4.76 12.40
C ALA A 353 -4.14 -4.93 11.78
N GLN A 354 -4.39 -6.06 11.13
CA GLN A 354 -5.55 -6.22 10.27
C GLN A 354 -6.82 -6.46 11.08
N GLY A 355 -7.85 -5.63 10.86
CA GLY A 355 -9.18 -5.75 11.47
C GLY A 355 -9.31 -5.22 12.89
N PHE A 356 -8.26 -4.63 13.47
CA PHE A 356 -8.32 -4.07 14.83
C PHE A 356 -9.01 -2.71 14.89
N HIS A 357 -9.00 -1.92 13.80
CA HIS A 357 -9.68 -0.62 13.76
C HIS A 357 -11.16 -0.73 14.14
N GLU A 358 -11.92 -1.60 13.46
CA GLU A 358 -13.35 -1.79 13.73
C GLU A 358 -13.62 -2.34 15.14
N ARG A 359 -12.76 -3.24 15.62
CA ARG A 359 -12.85 -3.79 16.98
C ARG A 359 -12.62 -2.71 18.03
N ASP A 360 -11.62 -1.86 17.82
CA ASP A 360 -11.29 -0.76 18.70
C ASP A 360 -12.43 0.27 18.72
N LEU A 361 -13.01 0.60 17.57
CA LEU A 361 -14.18 1.47 17.50
C LEU A 361 -15.38 0.87 18.23
N GLY A 362 -15.65 -0.44 18.07
CA GLY A 362 -16.66 -1.15 18.85
C GLY A 362 -16.45 -0.99 20.36
N TRP A 363 -15.24 -1.28 20.83
CA TRP A 363 -14.87 -1.16 22.24
C TRP A 363 -15.02 0.27 22.80
N ILE A 364 -14.66 1.28 22.00
CA ILE A 364 -14.78 2.69 22.40
C ILE A 364 -16.26 3.10 22.47
N ARG A 365 -17.06 2.73 21.46
CA ARG A 365 -18.50 3.03 21.44
C ARG A 365 -19.21 2.44 22.66
N GLU A 366 -18.95 1.19 23.00
CA GLU A 366 -19.56 0.51 24.15
C GLU A 366 -19.32 1.23 25.50
N ARG A 367 -18.28 2.07 25.61
CA ARG A 367 -17.84 2.64 26.90
C ARG A 367 -17.94 4.15 26.96
N PHE A 368 -17.93 4.82 25.81
CA PHE A 368 -17.80 6.27 25.74
C PHE A 368 -18.81 6.92 24.80
N ALA A 369 -19.63 6.14 24.09
CA ALA A 369 -20.74 6.73 23.33
C ALA A 369 -21.68 7.45 24.31
N PRO A 370 -22.14 8.66 23.98
CA PRO A 370 -23.16 9.32 24.77
C PRO A 370 -24.42 8.46 24.78
N ASP A 371 -25.01 8.25 25.96
CA ASP A 371 -26.34 7.66 26.06
C ASP A 371 -27.31 8.54 25.28
N LEU A 372 -27.80 8.03 24.14
CA LEU A 372 -28.85 8.69 23.36
C LEU A 372 -30.15 8.88 24.18
N ALA A 373 -30.25 8.28 25.36
CA ALA A 373 -31.35 8.44 26.31
C ALA A 373 -31.16 9.63 27.28
N SER A 374 -29.95 10.21 27.38
CA SER A 374 -29.62 11.25 28.38
C SER A 374 -29.77 12.69 27.85
N THR A 375 -30.10 12.87 26.56
CA THR A 375 -30.33 14.18 25.94
C THR A 375 -31.79 14.63 25.93
N ALA A 376 -32.68 13.95 26.65
CA ALA A 376 -34.00 14.49 26.97
C ALA A 376 -33.84 15.57 28.07
N PRO A 377 -34.52 16.73 27.99
CA PRO A 377 -34.42 17.76 29.02
C PRO A 377 -34.88 17.18 30.37
N PRO A 378 -34.23 17.56 31.48
CA PRO A 378 -34.53 16.98 32.78
C PRO A 378 -35.95 17.33 33.19
N THR A 379 -36.83 16.33 33.20
CA THR A 379 -38.03 16.38 34.03
C THR A 379 -37.57 16.05 35.45
N GLY A 380 -37.82 16.98 36.37
CA GLY A 380 -37.28 16.97 37.72
C GLY A 380 -37.61 15.70 38.50
N GLY A 381 -36.68 15.31 39.36
CA GLY A 381 -36.86 14.21 40.30
C GLY A 381 -35.54 13.87 40.98
N GLU A 382 -35.41 14.32 42.22
CA GLU A 382 -34.33 14.04 43.16
C GLU A 382 -34.15 12.53 43.37
N ASP A 383 -32.88 12.06 43.41
CA ASP A 383 -32.27 11.45 44.61
C ASP A 383 -31.00 10.67 44.26
N ALA A 384 -29.97 10.94 45.06
CA ALA A 384 -28.62 10.38 44.98
C ALA A 384 -28.50 9.04 45.71
N VAL A 385 -27.69 8.11 45.20
CA VAL A 385 -26.84 7.24 46.04
C VAL A 385 -25.54 6.87 45.29
N SER A 386 -24.42 7.34 45.83
CA SER A 386 -23.06 6.94 45.48
C SER A 386 -22.77 5.48 45.89
N ALA A 387 -22.11 4.72 45.02
CA ALA A 387 -21.42 3.48 45.38
C ALA A 387 -20.04 3.39 44.68
N PRO A 388 -19.00 2.88 45.36
CA PRO A 388 -17.62 2.96 44.90
C PRO A 388 -17.28 1.82 43.91
N PHE A 389 -16.65 2.14 42.78
CA PHE A 389 -16.15 1.14 41.84
C PHE A 389 -14.67 0.83 42.05
N VAL A 390 -14.39 -0.45 42.29
CA VAL A 390 -13.10 -1.05 42.62
C VAL A 390 -12.16 -1.05 41.41
N ALA A 391 -10.94 -0.56 41.60
CA ALA A 391 -9.86 -0.65 40.65
C ALA A 391 -9.43 -2.12 40.42
N ARG A 392 -9.40 -2.55 39.16
CA ARG A 392 -8.66 -3.72 38.70
C ARG A 392 -7.93 -3.36 37.43
N PHE A 393 -6.63 -3.04 37.53
CA PHE A 393 -5.61 -3.35 36.53
C PHE A 393 -4.22 -3.12 37.16
N ALA A 394 -3.70 -4.16 37.81
CA ALA A 394 -2.28 -4.32 38.06
C ALA A 394 -1.98 -5.82 37.98
N GLY A 395 -0.97 -6.20 37.21
CA GLY A 395 -0.37 -7.53 37.27
C GLY A 395 -0.28 -8.25 35.92
N ASN A 396 0.81 -8.00 35.19
CA ASN A 396 1.70 -9.08 34.74
C ASN A 396 3.00 -8.49 34.17
N LEU A 397 3.82 -7.92 35.07
CA LEU A 397 5.27 -8.13 34.97
C LEU A 397 5.59 -9.31 35.88
N LYS A 398 6.09 -10.40 35.30
CA LYS A 398 6.91 -11.37 36.03
C LYS A 398 8.29 -11.36 35.37
N THR A 399 9.24 -10.92 36.19
CA THR A 399 10.64 -11.36 36.35
C THR A 399 11.32 -12.01 35.16
#